data_AF-A0A1G8IMK5-F1
#
_entry.id   AF-A0A1G8IMK5-F1
#
_cell.length_a   1.000
_cell.length_b   1.000
_cell.length_c   1.000
_cell.angle_alpha   90.00
_cell.angle_beta   90.00
_cell.angle_gamma   90.00
#
_symmetry.space_group_name_H-M   'P 1'
#
loop_
_entity.id
_entity.type
_entity.pdbx_description
1 polymer ?
#
loop_
_entity_poly.entity_id
_entity_poly.type
_entity_poly.pdbx_seq_one_letter_code
_entity_poly.pdbx_strand_id
1 'polypeptide(L)'
;MSISANRLALQFLMLFSAAGAASAGTITCVPGASNGPAAPFNWVRRISIDEHSRTVNLDVVRSRTKDTETMGKMRADLVGMEESQSGEPVYVFNSIPTVGTEVTHLFKLFKASEWRLVSAGVAFANKVPALRAVEQSVVFDCKRSDLG
;
A
#
# COMPACT_ATOMS: atom_id res chain seq x y z
N MET A 1 19.47 52.38 13.68
CA MET A 1 19.18 51.04 14.24
C MET A 1 18.31 50.31 13.23
N SER A 2 18.90 49.35 12.49
CA SER A 2 18.25 48.62 11.40
C SER A 2 17.55 47.39 11.97
N ILE A 3 16.22 47.40 11.98
CA ILE A 3 15.40 46.23 12.35
C ILE A 3 15.38 45.33 11.11
N SER A 4 16.06 44.19 11.19
CA SER A 4 16.31 43.30 10.06
C SER A 4 15.02 42.74 9.46
N ALA A 5 14.70 43.14 8.23
CA ALA A 5 13.60 42.62 7.42
C ALA A 5 13.70 41.11 7.11
N ASN A 6 14.85 40.48 7.36
CA ASN A 6 15.12 39.08 7.02
C ASN A 6 14.44 38.04 7.94
N ARG A 7 13.87 38.45 9.08
CA ARG A 7 13.17 37.50 9.98
C ARG A 7 11.72 37.24 9.61
N LEU A 8 11.07 38.12 8.85
CA LEU A 8 9.65 37.96 8.49
C LEU A 8 9.42 37.02 7.31
N ALA A 9 10.39 36.84 6.42
CA ALA A 9 10.25 35.93 5.27
C ALA A 9 10.25 34.44 5.69
N LEU A 10 11.00 34.09 6.75
CA LEU A 10 11.07 32.70 7.23
C LEU A 10 9.82 32.24 7.98
N GLN A 11 9.04 33.19 8.54
CA GLN A 11 7.80 32.87 9.25
C GLN A 11 6.63 32.61 8.29
N PHE A 12 6.68 33.16 7.07
CA PHE A 12 5.65 32.91 6.04
C PHE A 12 5.82 31.55 5.33
N LEU A 13 7.02 30.98 5.29
CA LEU A 13 7.29 29.67 4.68
C LEU A 13 6.83 28.47 5.53
N MET A 14 6.55 28.67 6.83
CA MET A 14 6.09 27.61 7.73
C MET A 14 4.56 27.48 7.79
N LEU A 15 3.81 28.34 7.09
CA LEU A 15 2.34 28.32 7.03
C LEU A 15 1.79 27.49 5.84
N PHE A 16 2.67 26.93 5.00
CA PHE A 16 2.29 26.05 3.88
C PHE A 16 2.45 24.57 4.17
N SER A 17 2.59 24.16 5.43
CA SER A 17 2.21 22.80 5.83
C SER A 17 0.68 22.73 5.71
N ALA A 18 0.20 22.54 4.48
CA ALA A 18 -1.14 22.16 4.20
C ALA A 18 -1.45 21.00 5.14
N ALA A 19 -2.30 21.26 6.12
CA ALA A 19 -3.11 20.23 6.72
C ALA A 19 -3.94 19.66 5.57
N GLY A 20 -3.34 18.72 4.82
CA GLY A 20 -4.12 17.74 4.09
C GLY A 20 -4.96 17.08 5.16
N ALA A 21 -6.23 17.48 5.25
CA ALA A 21 -7.20 16.80 6.06
C ALA A 21 -7.20 15.36 5.57
N ALA A 22 -6.45 14.50 6.26
CA ALA A 22 -6.51 13.07 6.05
C ALA A 22 -7.93 12.68 6.48
N SER A 23 -8.86 12.75 5.53
CA SER A 23 -10.11 12.00 5.62
C SER A 23 -9.66 10.57 5.82
N ALA A 24 -9.75 10.11 7.06
CA ALA A 24 -9.44 8.76 7.47
C ALA A 24 -10.40 7.82 6.72
N GLY A 25 -9.98 7.42 5.53
CA GLY A 25 -10.78 6.58 4.65
C GLY A 25 -10.45 5.13 4.84
N THR A 26 -11.45 4.27 4.66
CA THR A 26 -11.20 2.85 4.40
C THR A 26 -11.21 2.64 2.90
N ILE A 27 -10.14 2.07 2.35
CA ILE A 27 -10.11 1.63 0.95
C ILE A 27 -10.19 0.12 0.89
N THR A 28 -11.08 -0.40 0.06
CA THR A 28 -11.22 -1.82 -0.21
C THR A 28 -11.01 -2.09 -1.68
N CYS A 29 -10.12 -3.03 -1.99
CA CYS A 29 -9.76 -3.43 -3.35
C CYS A 29 -10.00 -4.92 -3.56
N VAL A 30 -10.45 -5.27 -4.76
CA VAL A 30 -10.54 -6.67 -5.23
C VAL A 30 -9.80 -6.83 -6.56
N PRO A 31 -9.30 -8.01 -6.93
CA PRO A 31 -8.66 -8.21 -8.23
C PRO A 31 -9.58 -7.78 -9.36
N GLY A 32 -9.05 -7.02 -10.33
CA GLY A 32 -9.80 -6.58 -11.50
C GLY A 32 -10.26 -7.76 -12.36
N ALA A 33 -11.44 -7.64 -12.98
CA ALA A 33 -12.07 -8.71 -13.77
C ALA A 33 -11.24 -9.16 -14.99
N SER A 34 -10.36 -8.30 -15.50
CA SER A 34 -9.49 -8.58 -16.65
C SER A 34 -8.23 -9.39 -16.30
N ASN A 35 -7.98 -9.65 -15.01
CA ASN A 35 -6.81 -10.41 -14.58
C ASN A 35 -6.96 -11.89 -14.96
N GLY A 36 -6.00 -12.41 -15.73
CA GLY A 36 -5.95 -13.83 -16.06
C GLY A 36 -5.55 -14.72 -14.88
N PRO A 37 -5.77 -16.04 -14.96
CA PRO A 37 -5.45 -16.98 -13.88
C PRO A 37 -3.95 -17.09 -13.55
N ALA A 38 -3.08 -16.69 -14.48
CA ALA A 38 -1.63 -16.61 -14.30
C ALA A 38 -1.13 -15.23 -13.86
N ALA A 39 -2.05 -14.29 -13.54
CA ALA A 39 -1.66 -12.97 -13.07
C ALA A 39 -0.91 -13.07 -11.73
N PRO A 40 0.07 -12.18 -11.49
CA PRO A 40 0.61 -11.94 -10.16
C PRO A 40 -0.53 -11.69 -9.16
N PHE A 41 -0.31 -12.07 -7.90
CA PHE A 41 -1.33 -11.91 -6.84
C PHE A 41 -2.67 -12.62 -7.11
N ASN A 42 -2.72 -13.63 -7.99
CA ASN A 42 -3.93 -14.47 -8.16
C ASN A 42 -4.35 -15.23 -6.90
N TRP A 43 -3.56 -15.15 -5.83
CA TRP A 43 -3.86 -15.65 -4.50
C TRP A 43 -4.51 -14.59 -3.61
N VAL A 44 -4.44 -13.30 -3.93
CA VAL A 44 -5.14 -12.23 -3.20
C VAL A 44 -6.59 -12.14 -3.69
N ARG A 45 -7.55 -12.04 -2.78
CA ARG A 45 -8.99 -11.89 -3.07
C ARG A 45 -9.53 -10.53 -2.66
N ARG A 46 -8.95 -9.94 -1.62
CA ARG A 46 -9.32 -8.61 -1.12
C ARG A 46 -8.14 -7.95 -0.43
N ILE A 47 -8.05 -6.64 -0.54
CA ILE A 47 -7.20 -5.78 0.28
C ILE A 47 -8.10 -4.75 0.94
N SER A 48 -8.00 -4.61 2.25
CA SER A 48 -8.69 -3.59 3.03
C SER A 48 -7.65 -2.79 3.80
N ILE A 49 -7.55 -1.49 3.51
CA ILE A 49 -6.64 -0.56 4.19
C ILE A 49 -7.51 0.38 5.00
N ASP A 50 -7.18 0.47 6.29
CA ASP A 50 -7.69 1.47 7.20
C ASP A 50 -6.57 2.48 7.45
N GLU A 51 -6.76 3.69 6.92
CA GLU A 51 -5.77 4.76 7.02
C GLU A 51 -5.61 5.29 8.45
N HIS A 52 -6.68 5.24 9.26
CA HIS A 52 -6.66 5.72 10.63
C HIS A 52 -5.81 4.80 11.52
N SER A 53 -6.11 3.49 11.46
CA SER A 53 -5.36 2.50 12.25
C SER A 53 -4.02 2.13 11.61
N ARG A 54 -3.74 2.61 10.40
CA ARG A 54 -2.58 2.24 9.58
C ARG A 54 -2.43 0.72 9.41
N THR A 55 -3.56 0.03 9.27
CA THR A 55 -3.58 -1.42 9.10
C THR A 55 -4.01 -1.82 7.70
N VAL A 56 -3.45 -2.92 7.22
CA VAL A 56 -3.86 -3.54 5.96
C VAL A 56 -4.21 -5.01 6.22
N ASN A 57 -5.41 -5.40 5.80
CA ASN A 57 -5.87 -6.78 5.86
C ASN A 57 -6.03 -7.31 4.44
N LEU A 58 -5.45 -8.48 4.18
CA LEU A 58 -5.58 -9.17 2.90
C LEU A 58 -6.33 -10.48 3.11
N ASP A 59 -7.38 -10.69 2.32
CA ASP A 59 -7.99 -12.01 2.19
C ASP A 59 -7.23 -12.76 1.09
N VAL A 60 -6.72 -13.93 1.42
CA VAL A 60 -5.71 -14.63 0.62
C VAL A 60 -6.06 -16.10 0.49
N VAL A 61 -5.74 -16.72 -0.64
CA VAL A 61 -5.84 -18.16 -0.84
C VAL A 61 -4.55 -18.79 -0.29
N ARG A 62 -4.67 -19.58 0.77
CA ARG A 62 -3.52 -20.30 1.36
C ARG A 62 -3.19 -21.59 0.63
N SER A 63 -4.21 -22.29 0.17
CA SER A 63 -4.07 -23.51 -0.60
C SER A 63 -5.20 -23.61 -1.60
N ARG A 64 -4.88 -24.14 -2.78
CA ARG A 64 -5.84 -24.43 -3.84
C ARG A 64 -5.69 -25.88 -4.23
N THR A 65 -6.78 -26.63 -4.14
CA THR A 65 -6.92 -27.95 -4.77
C THR A 65 -7.76 -27.80 -6.04
N LYS A 66 -7.95 -28.90 -6.78
CA LYS A 66 -8.80 -28.89 -7.97
C LYS A 66 -10.24 -28.47 -7.66
N ASP A 67 -10.74 -28.82 -6.46
CA ASP A 67 -12.14 -28.70 -6.10
C ASP A 67 -12.40 -27.63 -5.04
N THR A 68 -11.37 -27.16 -4.32
CA THR A 68 -11.53 -26.23 -3.19
C THR A 68 -10.40 -25.21 -3.07
N GLU A 69 -10.75 -23.98 -2.68
CA GLU A 69 -9.81 -22.97 -2.20
C GLU A 69 -9.94 -22.81 -0.69
N THR A 70 -8.82 -22.88 0.02
CA THR A 70 -8.79 -22.54 1.44
C THR A 70 -8.41 -21.07 1.58
N MET A 71 -9.36 -20.27 2.06
CA MET A 71 -9.16 -18.88 2.37
C MET A 71 -8.40 -18.71 3.69
N GLY A 72 -7.57 -17.68 3.74
CA GLY A 72 -6.87 -17.21 4.92
C GLY A 72 -6.84 -15.70 4.97
N LYS A 73 -6.35 -15.16 6.08
CA LYS A 73 -6.09 -13.74 6.26
C LYS A 73 -4.60 -13.51 6.44
N MET A 74 -4.10 -12.47 5.80
CA MET A 74 -2.76 -11.94 6.00
C MET A 74 -2.89 -10.51 6.49
N ARG A 75 -2.15 -10.18 7.54
CA ARG A 75 -2.04 -8.81 8.05
C ARG A 75 -0.78 -8.17 7.52
N ALA A 76 -0.86 -6.90 7.20
CA ALA A 76 0.21 -6.05 6.74
C ALA A 76 0.11 -4.70 7.45
N ASP A 77 1.25 -4.02 7.58
CA ASP A 77 1.30 -2.69 8.18
C ASP A 77 1.36 -1.64 7.08
N LEU A 78 0.57 -0.57 7.22
CA LEU A 78 0.62 0.57 6.31
C LEU A 78 1.83 1.45 6.67
N VAL A 79 2.95 1.23 5.98
CA VAL A 79 4.23 1.90 6.27
C VAL A 79 4.33 3.30 5.66
N GLY A 80 3.60 3.55 4.58
CA GLY A 80 3.60 4.86 3.91
C GLY A 80 2.28 5.17 3.23
N MET A 81 1.92 6.44 3.25
CA MET A 81 0.84 7.01 2.45
C MET A 81 1.37 8.30 1.83
N GLU A 82 1.42 8.33 0.51
CA GLU A 82 1.89 9.47 -0.27
C GLU A 82 0.75 9.97 -1.14
N GLU A 83 0.81 11.23 -1.54
CA GLU A 83 -0.11 11.79 -2.53
C GLU A 83 0.60 11.83 -3.88
N SER A 84 -0.04 11.27 -4.91
CA SER A 84 0.48 11.36 -6.28
C SER A 84 0.34 12.79 -6.81
N GLN A 85 1.01 13.09 -7.93
CA GLN A 85 0.89 14.40 -8.59
C GLN A 85 -0.55 14.74 -9.02
N SER A 86 -1.43 13.73 -9.15
CA SER A 86 -2.84 13.90 -9.49
C SER A 86 -3.76 14.00 -8.26
N GLY A 87 -3.22 14.01 -7.04
CA GLY A 87 -3.99 14.06 -5.80
C GLY A 87 -4.56 12.71 -5.33
N GLU A 88 -4.28 11.63 -6.07
CA GLU A 88 -4.73 10.28 -5.70
C GLU A 88 -3.73 9.65 -4.71
N PRO A 89 -4.20 8.90 -3.69
CA PRO A 89 -3.32 8.35 -2.69
C PRO A 89 -2.52 7.15 -3.21
N VAL A 90 -1.32 7.02 -2.68
CA VAL A 90 -0.37 5.93 -2.91
C VAL A 90 -0.11 5.26 -1.58
N TYR A 91 -0.49 3.99 -1.47
CA TYR A 91 -0.30 3.20 -0.27
C TYR A 91 0.90 2.29 -0.40
N VAL A 92 1.76 2.30 0.61
CA VAL A 92 2.89 1.38 0.73
C VAL A 92 2.69 0.57 2.00
N PHE A 93 2.66 -0.75 1.88
CA PHE A 93 2.44 -1.66 3.01
C PHE A 93 3.33 -2.90 2.90
N ASN A 94 3.71 -3.47 4.04
CA ASN A 94 4.56 -4.66 4.11
C ASN A 94 3.80 -5.82 4.75
N SER A 95 3.91 -7.02 4.18
CA SER A 95 3.39 -8.23 4.83
C SER A 95 4.08 -8.44 6.18
N ILE A 96 3.32 -8.77 7.21
CA ILE A 96 3.91 -9.23 8.47
C ILE A 96 4.47 -10.64 8.23
N PRO A 97 5.79 -10.87 8.37
CA PRO A 97 6.39 -12.18 8.11
C PRO A 97 5.82 -13.21 9.08
N THR A 98 5.43 -14.39 8.58
CA THR A 98 5.13 -15.53 9.44
C THR A 98 6.41 -16.25 9.83
N VAL A 99 6.46 -16.88 11.00
CA VAL A 99 7.64 -17.63 11.45
C VAL A 99 8.08 -18.63 10.38
N GLY A 100 9.36 -18.59 9.99
CA GLY A 100 9.92 -19.43 8.93
C GLY A 100 9.85 -18.84 7.51
N THR A 101 9.36 -17.60 7.32
CA THR A 101 9.44 -16.90 6.03
C THR A 101 10.70 -16.04 5.94
N GLU A 102 11.51 -16.28 4.90
CA GLU A 102 12.76 -15.54 4.65
C GLU A 102 12.57 -14.27 3.80
N VAL A 103 11.42 -14.16 3.14
CA VAL A 103 11.08 -13.07 2.22
C VAL A 103 9.89 -12.30 2.78
N THR A 104 10.08 -10.99 2.96
CA THR A 104 9.03 -10.04 3.26
C THR A 104 8.56 -9.39 1.96
N HIS A 105 7.26 -9.37 1.73
CA HIS A 105 6.69 -8.68 0.57
C HIS A 105 6.38 -7.23 0.93
N LEU A 106 6.93 -6.30 0.15
CA LEU A 106 6.54 -4.90 0.11
C LEU A 106 5.52 -4.73 -1.01
N PHE A 107 4.46 -3.98 -0.76
CA PHE A 107 3.41 -3.71 -1.73
C PHE A 107 3.26 -2.21 -1.93
N LYS A 108 2.98 -1.81 -3.17
CA LYS A 108 2.59 -0.46 -3.55
C LYS A 108 1.26 -0.52 -4.29
N LEU A 109 0.23 0.11 -3.73
CA LEU A 109 -1.08 0.28 -4.34
C LEU A 109 -1.25 1.75 -4.72
N PHE A 110 -1.50 2.03 -5.99
CA PHE A 110 -1.62 3.40 -6.50
C PHE A 110 -2.61 3.46 -7.65
N LYS A 111 -3.19 4.63 -7.88
CA LYS A 111 -4.07 4.87 -9.02
C LYS A 111 -3.30 5.62 -10.10
N ALA A 112 -3.31 5.06 -11.30
CA ALA A 112 -2.92 5.77 -12.53
C ALA A 112 -4.20 6.05 -13.33
N SER A 113 -4.43 5.31 -14.42
CA SER A 113 -5.77 5.20 -15.04
C SER A 113 -6.69 4.27 -14.25
N GLU A 114 -6.13 3.17 -13.77
CA GLU A 114 -6.77 2.15 -12.93
C GLU A 114 -5.96 2.01 -11.64
N TRP A 115 -6.55 1.39 -10.61
CA TRP A 115 -5.79 1.03 -9.43
C TRP A 115 -4.88 -0.15 -9.75
N ARG A 116 -3.62 -0.02 -9.35
CA ARG A 116 -2.57 -0.97 -9.64
C ARG A 116 -1.85 -1.39 -8.39
N LEU A 117 -1.64 -2.70 -8.25
CA LEU A 117 -0.79 -3.27 -7.22
C LEU A 117 0.53 -3.72 -7.83
N VAL A 118 1.63 -3.41 -7.16
CA VAL A 118 2.97 -3.93 -7.44
C VAL A 118 3.53 -4.48 -6.14
N SER A 119 4.34 -5.54 -6.20
CA SER A 119 5.07 -6.04 -5.04
C SER A 119 6.56 -6.22 -5.34
N ALA A 120 7.35 -6.06 -4.29
CA ALA A 120 8.74 -6.41 -4.26
C ALA A 120 9.00 -7.40 -3.13
N GLY A 121 9.61 -8.55 -3.44
CA GLY A 121 10.10 -9.48 -2.44
C GLY A 121 11.46 -9.01 -1.92
N VAL A 122 11.58 -8.79 -0.62
CA VAL A 122 12.82 -8.38 0.04
C VAL A 122 13.25 -9.48 1.01
N ALA A 123 14.50 -9.92 0.91
CA ALA A 123 15.13 -10.82 1.87
C ALA A 123 16.28 -10.10 2.58
N PHE A 124 16.65 -10.54 3.77
CA PHE A 124 17.82 -10.01 4.46
C PHE A 124 18.98 -10.99 4.34
N ALA A 125 20.06 -10.56 3.68
CA ALA A 125 21.32 -11.28 3.63
C ALA A 125 22.34 -10.53 4.49
N ASN A 126 22.85 -11.16 5.55
CA ASN A 126 23.81 -10.52 6.46
C ASN A 126 23.31 -9.17 7.01
N LYS A 127 22.02 -9.08 7.38
CA LYS A 127 21.33 -7.85 7.84
C LYS A 127 21.20 -6.74 6.79
N VAL A 128 21.57 -6.99 5.54
CA VAL A 128 21.36 -6.05 4.43
C VAL A 128 20.10 -6.47 3.65
N PRO A 129 19.13 -5.55 3.42
CA PRO A 129 17.98 -5.85 2.59
C PRO A 129 18.42 -6.03 1.14
N ALA A 130 18.05 -7.16 0.55
CA ALA A 130 18.31 -7.51 -0.82
C ALA A 130 16.98 -7.75 -1.55
N LEU A 131 16.81 -7.06 -2.67
CA LEU A 131 15.67 -7.25 -3.57
C LEU A 131 15.79 -8.63 -4.23
N ARG A 132 14.76 -9.47 -4.07
CA ARG A 132 14.69 -10.82 -4.65
C ARG A 132 13.92 -10.84 -5.95
N ALA A 133 12.78 -10.15 -5.97
CA ALA A 133 11.89 -10.12 -7.12
C ALA A 133 11.07 -8.83 -7.10
N VAL A 134 10.65 -8.39 -8.29
CA VAL A 134 9.61 -7.37 -8.47
C VAL A 134 8.53 -8.02 -9.33
N GLU A 135 7.33 -8.13 -8.78
CA GLU A 135 6.18 -8.69 -9.48
C GLU A 135 5.62 -7.68 -10.48
N GLN A 136 5.09 -8.18 -11.58
CA GLN A 136 4.42 -7.34 -12.56
C GLN A 136 3.18 -6.67 -11.96
N SER A 137 2.87 -5.48 -12.45
CA SER A 137 1.74 -4.71 -11.96
C SER A 137 0.41 -5.28 -12.43
N VAL A 138 -0.52 -5.52 -11.52
CA VAL A 138 -1.88 -5.99 -11.82
C VAL A 138 -2.94 -4.98 -11.44
N VAL A 139 -4.10 -5.07 -12.08
CA VAL A 139 -5.21 -4.15 -11.84
C VAL A 139 -6.05 -4.65 -10.66
N PHE A 140 -6.45 -3.72 -9.80
CA PHE A 140 -7.43 -3.93 -8.75
C PHE A 140 -8.60 -2.96 -8.95
N ASP A 141 -9.79 -3.35 -8.53
CA ASP A 141 -10.95 -2.47 -8.44
C ASP A 141 -11.08 -2.00 -7.00
N CYS A 142 -10.72 -0.74 -6.75
CA CYS A 142 -10.75 -0.16 -5.41
C CYS A 142 -11.91 0.82 -5.23
N LYS A 143 -12.51 0.77 -4.04
CA LYS A 143 -13.52 1.72 -3.58
C LYS A 143 -13.06 2.33 -2.27
N ARG A 144 -13.09 3.66 -2.19
CA ARG A 144 -12.83 4.42 -0.97
C ARG A 144 -14.16 4.71 -0.28
N SER A 145 -14.20 4.53 1.02
CA SER A 145 -15.28 4.93 1.91
C SER A 145 -14.71 5.94 2.91
N ASP A 146 -15.33 7.11 2.98
CA ASP A 146 -14.99 8.14 3.98
C ASP A 146 -15.73 7.92 5.31
N LEU A 147 -16.51 6.84 5.43
CA LEU A 147 -17.18 6.44 6.65
C LEU A 147 -16.38 5.31 7.32
N GLY A 148 -15.80 5.63 8.48
CA GLY A 148 -15.38 4.66 9.50
C GLY A 148 -16.56 4.27 10.41
#